data_AF-A0A2H6EZT3-F1
#
_entry.id   AF-A0A2H6EZT3-F1
#
_cell.length_a   1.000
_cell.length_b   1.000
_cell.length_c   1.000
_cell.angle_alpha   90.00
_cell.angle_beta   90.00
_cell.angle_gamma   90.00
#
_symmetry.space_group_name_H-M   'P 1'
#
loop_
_entity.id
_entity.type
_entity.pdbx_description
1 polymer ?
#
loop_
_entity_poly.entity_id
_entity_poly.type
_entity_poly.pdbx_seq_one_letter_code
_entity_poly.pdbx_strand_id
1 'polypeptide(L)'
;MKRQIKISNSEIKQLLGIESFEFPKYSTQIINLANQNAQGTRPAVVGQMSDLIQEFTGKSIEEWEKWYLETHPNAIENATEKNYKNG
;
A
#
# COMPACT_ATOMS: atom_id res chain seq x y z
N MET A 1 -21.46 26.62 9.76
CA MET A 1 -20.69 25.72 10.65
C MET A 1 -20.32 24.47 9.86
N LYS A 2 -19.04 24.22 9.53
CA LYS A 2 -18.62 22.97 8.87
C LYS A 2 -18.72 21.83 9.88
N ARG A 3 -19.52 20.80 9.60
CA ARG A 3 -19.54 19.57 10.40
C ARG A 3 -18.27 18.78 10.07
N GLN A 4 -17.53 18.39 11.11
CA GLN A 4 -16.34 17.56 10.96
C GLN A 4 -16.73 16.12 11.30
N ILE A 5 -16.66 15.24 10.31
CA ILE A 5 -16.87 13.81 10.51
C ILE A 5 -15.57 13.24 11.09
N LYS A 6 -15.67 12.52 12.22
CA LYS A 6 -14.55 11.77 12.80
C LYS A 6 -14.78 10.29 12.53
N ILE A 7 -13.75 9.62 12.05
CA ILE A 7 -13.74 8.18 11.80
C ILE A 7 -12.45 7.61 12.37
N SER A 8 -12.52 6.43 12.98
CA SER A 8 -11.34 5.75 13.55
C SER A 8 -10.65 4.87 12.50
N ASN A 9 -9.34 4.61 12.67
CA ASN A 9 -8.62 3.68 11.78
C ASN A 9 -9.19 2.26 11.84
N SER A 10 -9.71 1.83 13.00
CA SER A 10 -10.40 0.54 13.14
C SER A 10 -11.69 0.49 12.33
N GLU A 11 -12.48 1.56 12.36
CA GLU A 11 -13.72 1.67 11.60
C GLU A 11 -13.45 1.72 10.09
N ILE A 12 -12.40 2.41 9.65
CA ILE A 12 -11.94 2.38 8.25
C ILE A 12 -11.61 0.94 7.83
N LYS A 13 -10.81 0.21 8.61
CA LYS A 13 -10.45 -1.18 8.28
C LYS A 13 -11.67 -2.08 8.15
N GLN A 14 -12.64 -1.91 9.05
CA GLN A 14 -13.89 -2.68 9.03
C GLN A 14 -14.75 -2.34 7.81
N LEU A 15 -14.86 -1.06 7.45
CA LEU A 15 -15.59 -0.62 6.24
C LEU A 15 -14.93 -1.08 4.95
N LEU A 16 -13.60 -1.20 4.94
CA LEU A 16 -12.83 -1.69 3.79
C LEU A 16 -12.79 -3.22 3.68
N GLY A 17 -13.38 -3.95 4.63
CA GLY A 17 -13.39 -5.41 4.64
C GLY A 17 -12.00 -6.04 4.82
N ILE A 18 -11.02 -5.28 5.33
CA ILE A 18 -9.63 -5.76 5.46
C ILE A 18 -9.56 -6.84 6.52
N GLU A 19 -9.08 -8.03 6.14
CA GLU A 19 -8.74 -9.08 7.12
C GLU A 19 -7.67 -8.57 8.09
N SER A 20 -7.97 -8.65 9.39
CA SER A 20 -7.00 -8.28 10.42
C SER A 20 -5.94 -9.37 10.55
N PHE A 21 -4.78 -9.16 9.96
CA PHE A 21 -3.61 -10.00 10.20
C PHE A 21 -2.76 -9.42 11.34
N GLU A 22 -2.46 -10.25 12.34
CA GLU A 22 -1.56 -9.90 13.44
C GLU A 22 -0.11 -10.13 13.00
N PHE A 23 0.59 -9.04 12.69
CA PHE A 23 2.02 -9.09 12.35
C PHE A 23 2.89 -9.12 13.61
N PRO A 24 4.07 -9.78 13.57
CA PRO A 24 5.06 -9.64 14.63
C PRO A 24 5.37 -8.18 14.95
N LYS A 25 5.64 -7.89 16.23
CA LYS A 25 5.81 -6.53 16.80
C LYS A 25 6.65 -5.55 15.97
N TYR A 26 7.68 -6.04 15.30
CA TYR A 26 8.65 -5.20 14.58
C TYR A 26 8.51 -5.23 13.05
N SER A 27 7.53 -5.96 12.51
CA SER A 27 7.39 -6.17 11.06
C SER A 27 7.34 -4.85 10.30
N THR A 28 6.49 -3.91 10.74
CA THR A 28 6.36 -2.59 10.13
C THR A 28 7.68 -1.81 10.15
N GLN A 29 8.42 -1.85 11.27
CA GLN A 29 9.69 -1.12 11.40
C GLN A 29 10.75 -1.69 10.47
N ILE A 30 10.84 -3.01 10.40
CA ILE A 30 11.79 -3.72 9.52
C ILE A 30 11.46 -3.43 8.05
N ILE A 31 10.19 -3.56 7.65
CA ILE A 31 9.75 -3.30 6.27
C ILE A 31 10.01 -1.84 5.88
N ASN A 32 9.72 -0.90 6.77
CA ASN A 32 9.95 0.52 6.48
C ASN A 32 11.45 0.84 6.35
N LEU A 33 12.29 0.27 7.22
CA LEU A 33 13.74 0.47 7.16
C LEU A 33 14.34 -0.07 5.85
N ALA A 34 13.97 -1.29 5.46
CA ALA A 34 14.42 -1.88 4.21
C ALA A 34 14.04 -0.99 3.01
N ASN A 35 12.78 -0.55 2.95
CA ASN A 35 12.29 0.31 1.87
C ASN A 35 12.93 1.70 1.87
N GLN A 36 13.29 2.25 3.03
CA GLN A 36 13.98 3.53 3.13
C GLN A 36 15.40 3.46 2.53
N ASN A 37 16.14 2.39 2.85
CA ASN A 37 17.48 2.17 2.33
C ASN A 37 17.46 1.87 0.82
N ALA A 38 16.65 0.89 0.42
CA ALA A 38 16.57 0.42 -0.95
C ALA A 38 15.76 1.32 -1.89
N GLN A 39 14.99 2.25 -1.31
CA GLN A 39 14.07 3.13 -2.04
C GLN A 39 13.03 2.33 -2.85
N GLY A 40 12.61 1.17 -2.32
CA GLY A 40 11.73 0.20 -2.99
C GLY A 40 10.29 0.69 -3.18
N THR A 41 9.82 1.62 -2.34
CA THR A 41 8.45 2.17 -2.39
C THR A 41 8.37 3.56 -3.03
N ARG A 42 9.42 4.01 -3.72
CA ARG A 42 9.35 5.30 -4.43
C ARG A 42 8.31 5.25 -5.56
N PRO A 43 7.67 6.38 -5.89
CA PRO A 43 6.69 6.44 -6.99
C PRO A 43 7.20 5.90 -8.33
N ALA A 44 8.49 6.06 -8.61
CA ALA A 44 9.12 5.53 -9.83
C ALA A 44 9.18 3.97 -9.88
N VAL A 45 8.93 3.28 -8.77
CA VAL A 45 8.98 1.82 -8.65
C VAL A 45 7.57 1.23 -8.52
N VAL A 46 6.74 1.82 -7.65
CA VAL A 46 5.41 1.28 -7.29
C VAL A 46 4.24 2.16 -7.74
N GLY A 47 4.51 3.20 -8.53
CA GLY A 47 3.51 4.19 -8.91
C GLY A 47 3.20 5.19 -7.78
N GLN A 48 2.59 6.31 -8.17
CA GLN A 48 2.22 7.37 -7.25
C GLN A 48 0.82 7.14 -6.70
N MET A 49 0.70 6.79 -5.42
CA MET A 49 -0.59 6.38 -4.81
C MET A 49 -1.70 7.43 -4.94
N SER A 50 -1.38 8.73 -4.91
CA SER A 50 -2.36 9.81 -5.10
C SER A 50 -2.95 9.83 -6.51
N ASP A 51 -2.21 9.35 -7.50
CA ASP A 51 -2.61 9.35 -8.89
C ASP A 51 -3.34 8.03 -9.19
N LEU A 52 -2.78 6.91 -8.72
CA LEU A 52 -3.38 5.57 -8.82
C LEU A 52 -4.80 5.52 -8.25
N ILE A 53 -5.05 6.17 -7.11
CA ILE A 53 -6.38 6.18 -6.51
C ILE A 53 -7.41 7.00 -7.31
N GLN A 54 -6.96 7.93 -8.15
CA GLN A 54 -7.85 8.69 -9.07
C GLN A 54 -8.17 7.87 -10.33
N GLU A 55 -7.23 7.03 -10.76
CA GLU A 55 -7.40 6.15 -11.92
C GLU A 55 -8.26 4.91 -11.59
N PHE A 56 -8.21 4.46 -10.33
CA PHE A 56 -8.98 3.31 -9.87
C PHE A 56 -10.48 3.62 -9.80
N THR A 57 -11.30 2.85 -10.52
CA THR A 57 -12.76 3.04 -10.59
C THR A 57 -13.56 2.02 -9.78
N GLY A 58 -12.89 1.07 -9.12
CA GLY A 58 -13.55 0.05 -8.30
C GLY A 58 -13.99 0.58 -6.93
N LYS A 59 -14.51 -0.33 -6.10
CA LYS A 59 -15.13 -0.02 -4.81
C LYS A 59 -14.59 -0.87 -3.66
N SER A 60 -13.79 -1.90 -3.93
CA SER A 60 -13.23 -2.77 -2.89
C SER A 60 -11.70 -2.86 -2.94
N ILE A 61 -11.10 -3.34 -1.83
CA ILE A 61 -9.66 -3.60 -1.74
C ILE A 61 -9.25 -4.69 -2.73
N GLU A 62 -10.07 -5.72 -2.90
CA GLU A 62 -9.81 -6.85 -3.79
C GLU A 62 -9.81 -6.40 -5.26
N GLU A 63 -10.75 -5.52 -5.63
CA GLU A 63 -10.77 -4.89 -6.96
C GLU A 63 -9.54 -4.01 -7.18
N TRP A 64 -9.11 -3.27 -6.14
CA TRP A 64 -7.91 -2.45 -6.19
C TRP A 64 -6.65 -3.29 -6.39
N GLU A 65 -6.51 -4.39 -5.64
CA GLU A 65 -5.38 -5.30 -5.75
C GLU A 65 -5.29 -5.89 -7.15
N LYS A 66 -6.41 -6.42 -7.67
CA LYS A 66 -6.46 -6.96 -9.03
C LYS A 66 -6.08 -5.92 -10.08
N TRP A 67 -6.69 -4.74 -10.02
CA TRP A 67 -6.41 -3.65 -10.96
C TRP A 67 -4.94 -3.22 -10.90
N TYR A 68 -4.37 -3.10 -9.70
CA TYR A 68 -2.98 -2.71 -9.52
C TYR A 68 -2.02 -3.77 -10.06
N LEU A 69 -2.26 -5.06 -9.80
CA LEU A 69 -1.44 -6.15 -10.33
C LEU A 69 -1.53 -6.28 -11.85
N GLU A 70 -2.68 -5.98 -12.45
CA GLU A 70 -2.86 -5.98 -13.91
C GLU A 70 -2.15 -4.79 -14.59
N THR A 71 -2.19 -3.61 -13.97
CA THR A 71 -1.61 -2.37 -14.52
C THR A 71 -0.12 -2.20 -14.22
N HIS A 72 0.35 -2.77 -13.10
CA HIS A 72 1.72 -2.66 -12.60
C HIS A 72 2.31 -4.05 -12.29
N PRO A 73 2.36 -4.98 -13.27
CA PRO A 73 2.67 -6.40 -13.02
C PRO A 73 4.05 -6.64 -12.39
N ASN A 74 5.03 -5.78 -12.70
CA ASN A 74 6.40 -5.93 -12.23
C ASN A 74 6.71 -5.06 -11.00
N ALA A 75 5.77 -4.25 -10.50
CA ALA A 75 6.07 -3.27 -9.45
C ALA A 75 6.52 -3.91 -8.13
N ILE A 76 5.86 -5.01 -7.72
CA ILE A 76 6.20 -5.74 -6.49
C ILE A 76 7.55 -6.44 -6.64
N GLU A 77 7.79 -7.08 -7.79
CA GLU A 77 9.06 -7.75 -8.08
C GLU A 77 10.21 -6.74 -8.10
N ASN A 78 10.05 -5.61 -8.82
CA ASN A 78 11.04 -4.54 -8.87
C ASN A 78 11.34 -3.94 -7.48
N ALA A 79 10.31 -3.72 -6.65
CA ALA A 79 10.48 -3.25 -5.30
C ALA A 79 11.24 -4.28 -4.44
N THR A 80 10.92 -5.56 -4.59
CA THR A 80 11.57 -6.66 -3.88
C THR A 80 13.04 -6.79 -4.28
N GLU A 81 13.33 -6.76 -5.59
CA GLU A 81 14.69 -6.80 -6.09
C GLU A 81 15.53 -5.63 -5.60
N LYS A 82 14.95 -4.43 -5.54
CA LYS A 82 15.64 -3.27 -4.95
C LYS A 82 15.98 -3.50 -3.49
N ASN A 83 15.01 -3.99 -2.70
CA ASN A 83 15.22 -4.32 -1.29
C ASN A 83 16.31 -5.37 -1.10
N TYR A 84 16.42 -6.35 -2.00
CA TYR A 84 17.44 -7.39 -1.93
C TYR A 84 18.83 -6.91 -2.36
N LYS A 85 18.92 -6.13 -3.45
CA LYS A 85 20.20 -5.69 -4.04
C LYS A 85 20.84 -4.50 -3.30
N ASN A 86 20.01 -3.64 -2.69
CA ASN A 86 20.44 -2.37 -2.08
C ASN A 86 20.09 -2.26 -0.58
N GLY A 87 19.56 -3.33 0.02
CA GLY A 87 19.23 -3.39 1.45
C GLY A 87 20.40 -3.76 2.35
#